data_AF-A0A953N1X2-F1
#
_entry.id   AF-A0A953N1X2-F1
#
_cell.length_a   1.000
_cell.length_b   1.000
_cell.length_c   1.000
_cell.angle_alpha   90.00
_cell.angle_beta   90.00
_cell.angle_gamma   90.00
#
_symmetry.space_group_name_H-M   'P 1'
#
loop_
_entity.id
_entity.type
_entity.pdbx_description
1 polymer ?
#
loop_
_entity_poly.entity_id
_entity_poly.type
_entity_poly.pdbx_seq_one_letter_code
_entity_poly.pdbx_strand_id
1 'polypeptide(L)'
;MKALHLNIFIFLLLIGTLPSNAQSLRFLDVVQKPSQDVAVDAQINERGGYISFDRAYRSGCIGAYKVKVTFSKSLNTLLPGETFQATLSCENCNTPCGYKWSIVELFGASSIRSIEQYPNYIYNENIEFVSSSNGSSGVADWQAGRQNNIITLKYNPKKEVPLTGIKIVAANYHEIFIVFATGSNVSNTTSTNTEKPNLSCDWSSSYGDIHWNEGYYSTTTKKISGRLFQRNGTWFYEGTWSEINIVKSTGKVFFEFTSPTEFKGYWTEDGSSAQGNWTGSGNCLLQIKH
;
A
#
# COMPACT_ATOMS: atom_id res chain seq x y z
N MET A 1 -20.08 -70.51 23.64
CA MET A 1 -19.29 -70.06 22.46
C MET A 1 -20.08 -68.98 21.73
N LYS A 2 -19.76 -67.70 21.93
CA LYS A 2 -20.30 -66.57 21.16
C LYS A 2 -19.11 -65.74 20.71
N ALA A 3 -18.88 -65.68 19.41
CA ALA A 3 -17.79 -64.94 18.79
C ALA A 3 -18.18 -63.45 18.70
N LEU A 4 -17.40 -62.59 19.34
CA LEU A 4 -17.54 -61.14 19.32
C LEU A 4 -16.83 -60.63 18.04
N HIS A 5 -17.59 -60.10 17.08
CA HIS A 5 -17.05 -59.43 15.90
C HIS A 5 -16.56 -58.03 16.27
N LEU A 6 -15.25 -57.83 16.26
CA LEU A 6 -14.61 -56.53 16.45
C LEU A 6 -14.52 -55.82 15.09
N ASN A 7 -15.42 -54.87 14.84
CA ASN A 7 -15.33 -53.96 13.69
C ASN A 7 -14.26 -52.90 13.98
N ILE A 8 -13.07 -53.08 13.42
CA ILE A 8 -12.01 -52.07 13.42
C ILE A 8 -12.32 -51.10 12.27
N PHE A 9 -12.89 -49.93 12.61
CA PHE A 9 -12.95 -48.78 11.71
C PHE A 9 -11.56 -48.18 11.58
N ILE A 10 -10.89 -48.43 10.45
CA ILE A 10 -9.65 -47.75 10.09
C ILE A 10 -10.01 -46.33 9.62
N PHE A 11 -9.82 -45.35 10.49
CA PHE A 11 -9.78 -43.95 10.10
C PHE A 11 -8.48 -43.71 9.32
N LEU A 12 -8.57 -43.76 7.99
CA LEU A 12 -7.52 -43.25 7.10
C LEU A 12 -7.47 -41.73 7.26
N LEU A 13 -6.65 -41.26 8.20
CA LEU A 13 -6.19 -39.88 8.22
C LEU A 13 -5.33 -39.69 6.97
N LEU A 14 -5.92 -39.13 5.90
CA LEU A 14 -5.15 -38.51 4.83
C LEU A 14 -4.42 -37.31 5.44
N ILE A 15 -3.24 -37.57 6.02
CA ILE A 15 -2.23 -36.55 6.24
C ILE A 15 -1.73 -36.21 4.85
N GLY A 16 -2.42 -35.28 4.18
CA GLY A 16 -1.85 -34.60 3.03
C GLY A 16 -0.51 -34.04 3.47
N THR A 17 0.57 -34.59 2.93
CA THR A 17 1.92 -34.10 3.17
C THR A 17 1.95 -32.64 2.76
N LEU A 18 1.99 -31.74 3.74
CA LEU A 18 2.29 -30.33 3.48
C LEU A 18 3.61 -30.30 2.70
N PRO A 19 3.68 -29.62 1.54
CA PRO A 19 4.92 -29.54 0.78
C PRO A 19 5.99 -28.97 1.71
N SER A 20 7.08 -29.73 1.89
CA SER A 20 8.13 -29.52 2.90
C SER A 20 8.98 -28.26 2.70
N ASN A 21 8.59 -27.39 1.76
CA ASN A 21 9.26 -26.12 1.41
C ASN A 21 8.29 -24.93 1.44
N ALA A 22 7.19 -24.99 2.19
CA ALA A 22 6.27 -23.86 2.26
C ALA A 22 6.95 -22.65 2.94
N GLN A 23 7.36 -21.67 2.12
CA GLN A 23 8.10 -20.49 2.57
C GLN A 23 7.15 -19.49 3.23
N SER A 24 7.58 -18.88 4.34
CA SER A 24 6.87 -17.73 4.91
C SER A 24 6.95 -16.53 3.96
N LEU A 25 5.93 -15.68 4.03
CA LEU A 25 5.90 -14.41 3.34
C LEU A 25 6.33 -13.29 4.28
N ARG A 26 7.02 -12.29 3.74
CA ARG A 26 7.31 -11.03 4.41
C ARG A 26 6.66 -9.89 3.63
N PHE A 27 6.05 -8.95 4.34
CA PHE A 27 5.59 -7.70 3.75
C PHE A 27 6.78 -7.00 3.08
N LEU A 28 6.59 -6.56 1.84
CA LEU A 28 7.62 -5.90 1.05
C LEU A 28 7.29 -4.44 0.80
N ASP A 29 6.11 -4.17 0.24
CA ASP A 29 5.75 -2.83 -0.23
C ASP A 29 4.23 -2.65 -0.42
N VAL A 30 3.80 -1.40 -0.56
CA VAL A 30 2.48 -1.01 -1.05
C VAL A 30 2.64 -0.21 -2.34
N VAL A 31 2.14 -0.77 -3.44
CA VAL A 31 2.24 -0.18 -4.77
C VAL A 31 0.88 0.34 -5.20
N GLN A 32 0.83 1.57 -5.70
CA GLN A 32 -0.40 2.17 -6.22
C GLN A 32 -0.29 2.33 -7.74
N LYS A 33 -1.35 1.96 -8.46
CA LYS A 33 -1.55 2.21 -9.88
C LYS A 33 -2.71 3.20 -10.03
N PRO A 34 -2.40 4.50 -10.18
CA PRO A 34 -3.42 5.53 -10.27
C PRO A 34 -4.35 5.35 -11.45
N SER A 35 -5.62 5.72 -11.25
CA SER A 35 -6.58 5.93 -12.34
C SER A 35 -6.48 7.36 -12.86
N GLN A 36 -6.73 7.55 -14.15
CA GLN A 36 -6.87 8.87 -14.76
C GLN A 36 -8.25 9.50 -14.47
N ASP A 37 -9.24 8.69 -14.09
CA ASP A 37 -10.64 9.12 -13.96
C ASP A 37 -10.95 9.67 -12.57
N VAL A 38 -10.24 9.20 -11.54
CA VAL A 38 -10.52 9.54 -10.14
C VAL A 38 -9.21 9.70 -9.37
N ALA A 39 -9.04 10.87 -8.75
CA ALA A 39 -7.98 11.11 -7.79
C ALA A 39 -8.29 10.36 -6.49
N VAL A 40 -7.39 9.48 -6.08
CA VAL A 40 -7.52 8.70 -4.85
C VAL A 40 -6.33 9.01 -3.94
N ASP A 41 -6.61 9.39 -2.70
CA ASP A 41 -5.63 9.45 -1.63
C ASP A 41 -5.69 8.14 -0.82
N ALA A 42 -4.72 7.27 -1.05
CA ALA A 42 -4.58 6.01 -0.33
C ALA A 42 -3.31 6.02 0.54
N GLN A 43 -3.51 5.81 1.84
CA GLN A 43 -2.46 5.66 2.85
C GLN A 43 -2.61 4.28 3.48
N ILE A 44 -2.00 3.26 2.86
CA ILE A 44 -2.09 1.85 3.27
C ILE A 44 -0.70 1.32 3.64
N ASN A 45 -0.63 0.48 4.67
CA ASN A 45 0.56 -0.23 5.14
C ASN A 45 0.23 -1.67 5.62
N GLU A 46 1.15 -2.33 6.29
CA GLU A 46 1.01 -3.72 6.75
C GLU A 46 -0.05 -3.90 7.85
N ARG A 47 -0.55 -2.82 8.46
CA ARG A 47 -1.61 -2.84 9.48
C ARG A 47 -2.95 -2.34 8.95
N GLY A 48 -2.99 -1.86 7.71
CA GLY A 48 -4.16 -1.27 7.07
C GLY A 48 -3.94 0.22 6.78
N GLY A 49 -4.98 1.03 6.91
CA GLY A 49 -4.91 2.47 6.68
C GLY A 49 -6.21 3.05 6.14
N TYR A 50 -6.11 4.04 5.25
CA TYR A 50 -7.28 4.74 4.69
C TYR A 50 -7.20 4.91 3.18
N ILE A 51 -8.37 4.95 2.56
CA ILE A 51 -8.57 5.25 1.15
C ILE A 51 -9.65 6.31 1.07
N SER A 52 -9.33 7.46 0.49
CA SER A 52 -10.27 8.58 0.33
C SER A 52 -10.30 9.06 -1.11
N PHE A 53 -11.47 9.39 -1.61
CA PHE A 53 -11.64 9.95 -2.94
C PHE A 53 -13.01 10.60 -3.11
N ASP A 54 -13.07 11.54 -4.06
CA ASP A 54 -14.31 12.12 -4.55
C ASP A 54 -14.59 11.64 -5.97
N ARG A 55 -15.86 11.44 -6.31
CA ARG A 55 -16.27 10.99 -7.63
C ARG A 55 -17.43 11.81 -8.15
N ALA A 56 -17.25 12.40 -9.32
CA ALA A 56 -18.31 13.02 -10.08
C ALA A 56 -19.14 11.96 -10.84
N TYR A 57 -20.46 12.09 -10.79
CA TYR A 57 -21.42 11.26 -11.51
C TYR A 57 -21.93 11.99 -12.76
N ARG A 58 -22.42 11.23 -13.74
CA ARG A 58 -22.98 11.78 -15.01
C ARG A 58 -24.13 12.78 -14.78
N SER A 59 -24.82 12.70 -13.64
CA SER A 59 -25.88 13.62 -13.24
C SER A 59 -25.39 14.94 -12.64
N GLY A 60 -24.07 15.17 -12.58
CA GLY A 60 -23.46 16.35 -11.95
C GLY A 60 -23.32 16.26 -10.43
N CYS A 61 -23.76 15.16 -9.82
CA CYS A 61 -23.61 14.94 -8.38
C CYS A 61 -22.18 14.51 -8.04
N ILE A 62 -21.68 14.87 -6.85
CA ILE A 62 -20.36 14.45 -6.36
C ILE A 62 -20.54 13.60 -5.11
N GLY A 63 -20.00 12.39 -5.13
CA GLY A 63 -19.89 11.55 -3.94
C GLY A 63 -18.52 11.66 -3.31
N ALA A 64 -18.49 11.62 -1.98
CA ALA A 64 -17.28 11.69 -1.18
C ALA A 64 -17.16 10.41 -0.34
N TYR A 65 -15.98 9.79 -0.37
CA TYR A 65 -15.76 8.48 0.21
C TYR A 65 -14.48 8.46 1.04
N LYS A 66 -14.59 7.90 2.23
CA LYS A 66 -13.47 7.57 3.12
C LYS A 66 -13.69 6.18 3.69
N VAL A 67 -12.83 5.26 3.27
CA VAL A 67 -12.84 3.86 3.70
C VAL A 67 -11.59 3.59 4.54
N LYS A 68 -11.80 3.07 5.75
CA LYS A 68 -10.77 2.54 6.62
C LYS A 68 -10.55 1.07 6.31
N VAL A 69 -9.30 0.68 6.14
CA VAL A 69 -8.86 -0.69 5.99
C VAL A 69 -8.17 -1.10 7.28
N THR A 70 -8.56 -2.21 7.90
CA THR A 70 -7.85 -2.75 9.06
C THR A 70 -7.59 -4.23 8.89
N PHE A 71 -6.39 -4.69 9.24
CA PHE A 71 -6.09 -6.11 9.31
C PHE A 71 -6.20 -6.62 10.74
N SER A 72 -6.64 -7.87 10.93
CA SER A 72 -6.74 -8.50 12.26
C SER A 72 -5.38 -8.72 12.94
N LYS A 73 -4.30 -8.65 12.16
CA LYS A 73 -2.90 -8.66 12.60
C LYS A 73 -2.06 -7.83 11.67
N SER A 74 -0.85 -7.46 12.10
CA SER A 74 0.17 -6.95 11.18
C SER A 74 0.52 -8.01 10.14
N LEU A 75 0.57 -7.61 8.88
CA LEU A 75 0.92 -8.47 7.75
C LEU A 75 2.43 -8.54 7.49
N ASN A 76 3.26 -8.09 8.44
CA ASN A 76 4.72 -8.16 8.34
C ASN A 76 5.25 -9.57 8.02
N THR A 77 4.56 -10.60 8.53
CA THR A 77 4.88 -11.99 8.21
C THR A 77 3.59 -12.81 8.12
N LEU A 78 3.51 -13.66 7.09
CA LEU A 78 2.45 -14.65 6.95
C LEU A 78 3.06 -16.05 6.83
N LEU A 79 2.55 -16.98 7.63
CA LEU A 79 2.95 -18.37 7.62
C LEU A 79 2.06 -19.20 6.68
N PRO A 80 2.58 -20.25 6.03
CA PRO A 80 1.75 -21.14 5.23
C PRO A 80 0.53 -21.67 5.99
N GLY A 81 -0.64 -21.60 5.38
CA GLY A 81 -1.91 -21.98 5.98
C GLY A 81 -2.54 -20.93 6.90
N GLU A 82 -1.82 -19.85 7.21
CA GLU A 82 -2.31 -18.80 8.10
C GLU A 82 -3.48 -18.03 7.48
N THR A 83 -4.48 -17.75 8.31
CA THR A 83 -5.62 -16.91 7.96
C THR A 83 -5.50 -15.55 8.62
N PHE A 84 -6.00 -14.52 7.93
CA PHE A 84 -6.11 -13.17 8.47
C PHE A 84 -7.39 -12.52 7.96
N GLN A 85 -7.90 -11.55 8.72
CA GLN A 85 -9.08 -10.79 8.31
C GLN A 85 -8.66 -9.41 7.85
N ALA A 86 -9.31 -8.93 6.80
CA ALA A 86 -9.29 -7.56 6.35
C ALA A 86 -10.70 -6.99 6.51
N THR A 87 -10.82 -5.90 7.23
CA THR A 87 -12.07 -5.19 7.45
C THR A 87 -12.02 -3.91 6.65
N LEU A 88 -13.01 -3.73 5.77
CA LEU A 88 -13.23 -2.52 5.00
C LEU A 88 -14.42 -1.79 5.62
N SER A 89 -14.17 -0.65 6.24
CA SER A 89 -15.19 0.17 6.91
C SER A 89 -15.33 1.52 6.22
N CYS A 90 -16.51 1.81 5.72
CA CYS A 90 -16.92 3.15 5.34
C CYS A 90 -17.03 4.03 6.59
N GLU A 91 -16.10 4.97 6.75
CA GLU A 91 -16.13 5.97 7.85
C GLU A 91 -16.97 7.18 7.45
N ASN A 92 -16.89 7.58 6.18
CA ASN A 92 -17.70 8.64 5.61
C ASN A 92 -17.92 8.33 4.12
N CYS A 93 -19.09 7.80 3.76
CA CYS A 93 -19.46 7.58 2.37
C CYS A 93 -20.80 8.22 2.13
N ASN A 94 -20.80 9.15 1.17
CA ASN A 94 -21.99 9.81 0.73
C ASN A 94 -22.13 9.59 -0.77
N THR A 95 -22.92 8.58 -1.17
CA THR A 95 -23.31 8.45 -2.57
C THR A 95 -24.52 9.34 -2.86
N PRO A 96 -24.35 10.39 -3.67
CA PRO A 96 -25.46 11.23 -4.05
C PRO A 96 -26.35 10.53 -5.07
N CYS A 97 -27.58 11.02 -5.21
CA CYS A 97 -28.43 10.78 -6.36
C CYS A 97 -28.83 9.29 -6.58
N GLY A 98 -28.77 8.47 -5.52
CA GLY A 98 -29.32 7.11 -5.50
C GLY A 98 -28.56 6.07 -6.35
N TYR A 99 -27.34 6.39 -6.81
CA TYR A 99 -26.53 5.46 -7.58
C TYR A 99 -26.05 4.28 -6.73
N LYS A 100 -25.95 3.09 -7.35
CA LYS A 100 -25.45 1.86 -6.73
C LYS A 100 -24.12 1.50 -7.35
N TRP A 101 -23.05 1.48 -6.57
CA TRP A 101 -21.71 1.18 -7.07
C TRP A 101 -20.71 0.79 -5.96
N SER A 102 -19.75 -0.08 -6.29
CA SER A 102 -18.77 -0.65 -5.35
C SER A 102 -17.68 0.37 -5.01
N ILE A 103 -17.54 0.77 -3.74
CA ILE A 103 -16.66 1.86 -3.32
C ILE A 103 -15.20 1.40 -3.32
N VAL A 104 -14.95 0.33 -2.56
CA VAL A 104 -13.64 -0.32 -2.41
C VAL A 104 -13.85 -1.82 -2.39
N GLU A 105 -13.05 -2.54 -3.16
CA GLU A 105 -13.06 -4.00 -3.23
C GLU A 105 -11.68 -4.55 -2.90
N LEU A 106 -11.63 -5.62 -2.12
CA LEU A 106 -10.41 -6.39 -1.87
C LEU A 106 -10.46 -7.67 -2.70
N PHE A 107 -9.29 -8.07 -3.21
CA PHE A 107 -9.05 -9.25 -4.01
C PHE A 107 -7.83 -10.00 -3.49
N GLY A 108 -7.87 -11.32 -3.60
CA GLY A 108 -6.70 -12.18 -3.39
C GLY A 108 -5.72 -12.13 -4.57
N ALA A 109 -4.69 -12.96 -4.48
CA ALA A 109 -3.61 -13.01 -5.47
C ALA A 109 -4.10 -13.48 -6.86
N SER A 110 -5.19 -14.27 -6.91
CA SER A 110 -5.82 -14.73 -8.15
C SER A 110 -6.39 -13.62 -9.06
N SER A 111 -6.41 -12.37 -8.60
CA SER A 111 -6.85 -11.21 -9.39
C SER A 111 -5.71 -10.27 -9.79
N ILE A 112 -4.46 -10.66 -9.52
CA ILE A 112 -3.25 -9.88 -9.82
C ILE A 112 -2.53 -10.56 -10.97
N ARG A 113 -2.65 -10.03 -12.18
CA ARG A 113 -1.95 -10.59 -13.36
C ARG A 113 -0.49 -10.14 -13.43
N SER A 114 -0.21 -8.94 -12.95
CA SER A 114 1.09 -8.27 -13.02
C SER A 114 1.09 -7.08 -12.07
N ILE A 115 2.27 -6.68 -11.59
CA ILE A 115 2.51 -5.44 -10.85
C ILE A 115 3.65 -4.74 -11.58
N GLU A 116 3.42 -3.55 -12.14
CA GLU A 116 4.35 -2.89 -13.07
C GLU A 116 5.75 -2.66 -12.46
N GLN A 117 5.79 -2.34 -11.17
CA GLN A 117 7.01 -2.10 -10.40
C GLN A 117 7.77 -3.40 -10.07
N TYR A 118 7.15 -4.57 -10.27
CA TYR A 118 7.73 -5.88 -10.06
C TYR A 118 7.56 -6.73 -11.32
N PRO A 119 8.41 -6.55 -12.35
CA PRO A 119 8.30 -7.27 -13.61
C PRO A 119 8.50 -8.80 -13.46
N ASN A 120 9.09 -9.24 -12.35
CA ASN A 120 9.23 -10.64 -11.96
C ASN A 120 8.00 -11.21 -11.22
N TYR A 121 6.95 -10.42 -11.01
CA TYR A 121 5.69 -10.92 -10.47
C TYR A 121 5.04 -11.87 -11.47
N ILE A 122 4.83 -13.12 -11.06
CA ILE A 122 4.14 -14.13 -11.85
C ILE A 122 2.79 -14.39 -11.23
N TYR A 123 1.73 -14.45 -12.05
CA TYR A 123 0.38 -14.81 -11.61
C TYR A 123 0.38 -16.04 -10.70
N ASN A 124 0.03 -15.83 -9.44
CA ASN A 124 0.02 -16.86 -8.42
C ASN A 124 -1.22 -16.71 -7.54
N GLU A 125 -1.88 -17.81 -7.21
CA GLU A 125 -3.11 -17.81 -6.44
C GLU A 125 -2.83 -18.09 -4.96
N ASN A 126 -1.68 -17.60 -4.48
CA ASN A 126 -1.14 -18.01 -3.17
C ASN A 126 -1.91 -17.40 -1.99
N ILE A 127 -2.68 -16.33 -2.19
CA ILE A 127 -3.56 -15.76 -1.17
C ILE A 127 -4.99 -15.77 -1.71
N GLU A 128 -5.90 -16.43 -0.99
CA GLU A 128 -7.30 -16.66 -1.42
C GLU A 128 -8.31 -16.36 -0.31
N PHE A 129 -9.59 -16.25 -0.68
CA PHE A 129 -10.70 -16.07 0.26
C PHE A 129 -11.06 -17.40 0.92
N VAL A 130 -11.37 -17.37 2.22
CA VAL A 130 -11.80 -18.56 2.97
C VAL A 130 -13.28 -18.90 2.74
N SER A 131 -14.12 -17.93 2.38
CA SER A 131 -15.57 -18.14 2.23
C SER A 131 -16.24 -17.20 1.22
N SER A 132 -15.95 -17.38 -0.07
CA SER A 132 -16.87 -17.03 -1.17
C SER A 132 -16.33 -17.57 -2.50
N SER A 133 -17.18 -18.28 -3.23
CA SER A 133 -16.99 -18.55 -4.67
C SER A 133 -17.11 -17.23 -5.42
N ASN A 134 -15.99 -16.54 -5.60
CA ASN A 134 -15.66 -15.46 -6.53
C ASN A 134 -14.69 -14.50 -5.81
N GLY A 135 -13.54 -14.27 -6.45
CA GLY A 135 -12.33 -13.69 -5.86
C GLY A 135 -12.36 -12.20 -5.52
N SER A 136 -13.51 -11.65 -5.11
CA SER A 136 -13.66 -10.27 -4.65
C SER A 136 -14.65 -10.15 -3.49
N SER A 137 -14.38 -9.24 -2.56
CA SER A 137 -15.33 -8.81 -1.54
C SER A 137 -15.07 -7.34 -1.19
N GLY A 138 -16.11 -6.52 -1.10
CA GLY A 138 -15.98 -5.06 -1.03
C GLY A 138 -17.08 -4.35 -0.24
N VAL A 139 -16.92 -3.05 -0.07
CA VAL A 139 -17.92 -2.16 0.55
C VAL A 139 -18.71 -1.47 -0.55
N ALA A 140 -20.02 -1.52 -0.42
CA ALA A 140 -21.01 -0.99 -1.37
C ALA A 140 -21.91 0.02 -0.66
N ASP A 141 -22.11 1.21 -1.25
CA ASP A 141 -22.85 2.29 -0.57
C ASP A 141 -24.35 2.00 -0.41
N TRP A 142 -24.96 1.32 -1.38
CA TRP A 142 -26.43 1.23 -1.49
C TRP A 142 -27.08 0.20 -0.54
N GLN A 143 -26.33 -0.35 0.41
CA GLN A 143 -26.84 -1.29 1.40
C GLN A 143 -26.74 -0.66 2.79
N ALA A 144 -27.84 -0.06 3.26
CA ALA A 144 -27.97 0.38 4.64
C ALA A 144 -27.62 -0.80 5.57
N GLY A 145 -26.48 -0.70 6.26
CA GLY A 145 -25.94 -1.76 7.12
C GLY A 145 -24.70 -2.52 6.57
N ARG A 146 -24.29 -2.34 5.30
CA ARG A 146 -23.00 -2.83 4.77
C ARG A 146 -21.96 -1.72 4.60
N GLN A 147 -21.97 -0.78 5.53
CA GLN A 147 -20.87 0.18 5.69
C GLN A 147 -19.60 -0.50 6.22
N ASN A 148 -19.66 -1.78 6.58
CA ASN A 148 -18.50 -2.56 6.94
C ASN A 148 -18.56 -3.94 6.26
N ASN A 149 -17.43 -4.43 5.77
CA ASN A 149 -17.28 -5.78 5.26
C ASN A 149 -16.00 -6.43 5.83
N ILE A 150 -16.16 -7.60 6.44
CA ILE A 150 -15.06 -8.40 7.01
C ILE A 150 -14.76 -9.53 6.05
N ILE A 151 -13.51 -9.61 5.64
CA ILE A 151 -13.03 -10.50 4.60
C ILE A 151 -11.96 -11.40 5.20
N THR A 152 -12.18 -12.71 5.17
CA THR A 152 -11.16 -13.67 5.65
C THR A 152 -10.35 -14.19 4.48
N LEU A 153 -9.04 -13.97 4.51
CA LEU A 153 -8.08 -14.48 3.55
C LEU A 153 -7.21 -15.57 4.19
N LYS A 154 -6.65 -16.44 3.35
CA LYS A 154 -5.69 -17.47 3.71
C LYS A 154 -4.48 -17.40 2.80
N TYR A 155 -3.28 -17.41 3.40
CA TYR A 155 -2.07 -17.70 2.65
C TYR A 155 -1.97 -19.23 2.46
N ASN A 156 -2.17 -19.68 1.23
CA ASN A 156 -2.09 -21.07 0.83
C ASN A 156 -1.13 -21.17 -0.38
N PRO A 157 0.17 -21.43 -0.18
CA PRO A 157 1.14 -21.43 -1.26
C PRO A 157 0.84 -22.55 -2.26
N LYS A 158 0.20 -22.19 -3.38
CA LYS A 158 -0.11 -23.09 -4.50
C LYS A 158 1.00 -23.12 -5.54
N LYS A 159 1.77 -22.03 -5.68
CA LYS A 159 2.91 -21.90 -6.57
C LYS A 159 4.12 -21.37 -5.81
N GLU A 160 5.29 -21.93 -6.08
CA GLU A 160 6.56 -21.42 -5.58
C GLU A 160 7.02 -20.26 -6.47
N VAL A 161 6.84 -19.04 -5.98
CA VAL A 161 7.16 -17.79 -6.68
C VAL A 161 7.79 -16.79 -5.72
N PRO A 162 8.68 -15.89 -6.19
CA PRO A 162 9.37 -14.96 -5.31
C PRO A 162 8.45 -13.91 -4.68
N LEU A 163 7.32 -13.60 -5.33
CA LEU A 163 6.39 -12.53 -4.95
C LEU A 163 4.94 -13.00 -4.98
N THR A 164 4.13 -12.50 -4.06
CA THR A 164 2.66 -12.60 -4.08
C THR A 164 2.05 -11.31 -3.54
N GLY A 165 0.73 -11.22 -3.47
CA GLY A 165 0.07 -10.01 -3.02
C GLY A 165 -1.43 -10.15 -2.82
N ILE A 166 -2.01 -9.08 -2.28
CA ILE A 166 -3.44 -8.81 -2.31
C ILE A 166 -3.67 -7.47 -3.01
N LYS A 167 -4.84 -7.29 -3.61
CA LYS A 167 -5.17 -6.09 -4.37
C LYS A 167 -6.42 -5.44 -3.80
N ILE A 168 -6.38 -4.15 -3.57
CA ILE A 168 -7.53 -3.32 -3.28
C ILE A 168 -7.82 -2.47 -4.51
N VAL A 169 -9.07 -2.42 -4.95
CA VAL A 169 -9.52 -1.54 -6.04
C VAL A 169 -10.44 -0.49 -5.46
N ALA A 170 -10.08 0.78 -5.61
CA ALA A 170 -10.89 1.92 -5.22
C ALA A 170 -11.48 2.59 -6.46
N ALA A 171 -12.71 3.10 -6.34
CA ALA A 171 -13.41 3.77 -7.42
C ALA A 171 -13.62 2.93 -8.70
N ASN A 172 -13.49 1.59 -8.63
CA ASN A 172 -13.41 0.63 -9.74
C ASN A 172 -12.17 0.72 -10.65
N TYR A 173 -11.22 1.64 -10.39
CA TYR A 173 -10.14 1.91 -11.33
C TYR A 173 -8.76 2.05 -10.69
N HIS A 174 -8.68 2.57 -9.46
CA HIS A 174 -7.41 2.77 -8.79
C HIS A 174 -7.01 1.48 -8.08
N GLU A 175 -5.90 0.86 -8.51
CA GLU A 175 -5.44 -0.41 -7.93
C GLU A 175 -4.34 -0.15 -6.89
N ILE A 176 -4.47 -0.74 -5.70
CA ILE A 176 -3.50 -0.70 -4.61
C ILE A 176 -3.08 -2.14 -4.34
N PHE A 177 -1.80 -2.45 -4.51
CA PHE A 177 -1.24 -3.77 -4.28
C PHE A 177 -0.48 -3.77 -2.97
N ILE A 178 -0.77 -4.72 -2.08
CA ILE A 178 0.06 -5.04 -0.92
C ILE A 178 0.90 -6.25 -1.32
N VAL A 179 2.21 -6.05 -1.42
CA VAL A 179 3.15 -7.01 -2.02
C VAL A 179 3.92 -7.72 -0.92
N PHE A 180 4.07 -9.03 -1.09
CA PHE A 180 4.85 -9.89 -0.20
C PHE A 180 5.96 -10.60 -0.98
N ALA A 181 7.11 -10.77 -0.34
CA ALA A 181 8.22 -11.59 -0.83
C ALA A 181 8.33 -12.89 -0.04
N THR A 182 8.77 -13.97 -0.67
CA THR A 182 9.11 -15.19 0.06
C THR A 182 10.40 -15.02 0.84
N GLY A 183 10.44 -15.56 2.06
CA GLY A 183 11.51 -15.33 3.05
C GLY A 183 12.93 -15.70 2.61
N SER A 184 13.10 -16.42 1.50
CA SER A 184 14.40 -16.83 0.94
C SER A 184 15.02 -15.80 -0.03
N ASN A 185 14.24 -14.81 -0.50
CA ASN A 185 14.66 -13.87 -1.55
C ASN A 185 15.01 -12.46 -1.07
N VAL A 186 15.17 -12.24 0.24
CA VAL A 186 15.78 -11.01 0.74
C VAL A 186 17.30 -11.15 0.66
N SER A 187 17.83 -11.17 -0.56
CA SER A 187 19.27 -10.95 -0.75
C SER A 187 19.57 -9.50 -0.37
N ASN A 188 20.29 -9.34 0.74
CA ASN A 188 20.95 -8.11 1.15
C ASN A 188 21.72 -7.51 -0.02
N THR A 189 21.25 -6.40 -0.61
CA THR A 189 22.11 -5.44 -1.34
C THR A 189 21.38 -4.13 -1.62
N THR A 190 21.12 -3.38 -0.55
CA THR A 190 21.28 -1.91 -0.43
C THR A 190 20.88 -1.57 0.99
N SER A 191 21.63 -0.74 1.71
CA SER A 191 21.27 -0.32 3.06
C SER A 191 19.88 0.31 3.05
N THR A 192 18.87 -0.44 3.48
CA THR A 192 17.51 0.07 3.61
C THR A 192 17.51 1.00 4.80
N ASN A 193 17.38 2.30 4.56
CA ASN A 193 16.91 3.18 5.62
C ASN A 193 15.46 2.88 5.89
N THR A 194 15.25 1.88 6.73
CA THR A 194 13.94 1.57 7.29
C THR A 194 13.47 2.68 8.22
N GLU A 195 14.40 3.43 8.82
CA GLU A 195 14.09 4.53 9.71
C GLU A 195 13.55 5.74 8.96
N LYS A 196 12.37 6.19 9.39
CA LYS A 196 11.62 7.28 8.76
C LYS A 196 12.35 8.61 8.97
N PRO A 197 12.62 9.39 7.91
CA PRO A 197 13.13 10.75 8.03
C PRO A 197 12.23 11.60 8.92
N ASN A 198 12.84 12.27 9.90
CA ASN A 198 12.12 13.21 10.75
C ASN A 198 12.11 14.60 10.09
N LEU A 199 11.00 14.93 9.43
CA LEU A 199 10.83 16.22 8.75
C LEU A 199 10.50 17.38 9.72
N SER A 200 10.40 17.13 11.03
CA SER A 200 10.07 18.18 12.01
C SER A 200 11.27 18.99 12.52
N CYS A 201 12.51 18.55 12.25
CA CYS A 201 13.71 19.31 12.58
C CYS A 201 14.13 20.24 11.45
N ASP A 202 15.20 21.01 11.68
CA ASP A 202 15.81 21.86 10.68
C ASP A 202 16.55 21.03 9.62
N TRP A 203 16.28 21.33 8.36
CA TRP A 203 16.96 20.75 7.20
C TRP A 203 17.65 21.84 6.39
N SER A 204 18.84 21.55 5.87
CA SER A 204 19.53 22.40 4.91
C SER A 204 19.63 21.68 3.56
N SER A 205 19.58 22.44 2.47
CA SER A 205 19.66 21.88 1.12
C SER A 205 20.52 22.73 0.19
N SER A 206 20.81 22.21 -1.00
CA SER A 206 21.53 22.93 -2.05
C SER A 206 20.85 24.23 -2.51
N TYR A 207 19.56 24.44 -2.15
CA TYR A 207 18.81 25.66 -2.44
C TYR A 207 18.48 26.49 -1.20
N GLY A 208 19.02 26.13 -0.03
CA GLY A 208 18.76 26.78 1.26
C GLY A 208 18.00 25.90 2.24
N ASP A 209 17.68 26.44 3.41
CA ASP A 209 17.04 25.69 4.50
C ASP A 209 15.62 25.27 4.14
N ILE A 210 15.20 24.06 4.53
CA ILE A 210 13.87 23.52 4.29
C ILE A 210 13.13 23.43 5.62
N HIS A 211 11.99 24.10 5.68
CA HIS A 211 11.09 24.10 6.83
C HIS A 211 9.84 23.31 6.43
N TRP A 212 9.92 21.99 6.51
CA TRP A 212 8.86 21.09 6.02
C TRP A 212 7.49 21.36 6.64
N ASN A 213 7.45 21.67 7.94
CA ASN A 213 6.21 21.99 8.65
C ASN A 213 5.58 23.32 8.20
N GLU A 214 6.42 24.28 7.78
CA GLU A 214 5.99 25.62 7.34
C GLU A 214 5.83 25.70 5.81
N GLY A 215 6.22 24.62 5.11
CA GLY A 215 6.07 24.45 3.67
C GLY A 215 6.91 25.40 2.83
N TYR A 216 8.11 25.80 3.30
CA TYR A 216 9.03 26.65 2.52
C TYR A 216 10.45 26.10 2.47
N TYR A 217 11.21 26.57 1.47
CA TYR A 217 12.64 26.32 1.31
C TYR A 217 13.38 27.63 1.02
N SER A 218 14.61 27.84 1.51
CA SER A 218 15.41 29.07 1.38
C SER A 218 14.81 30.31 2.07
N THR A 219 13.64 30.75 1.62
CA THR A 219 12.93 31.94 2.07
C THR A 219 11.44 31.66 2.08
N THR A 220 10.66 32.45 2.82
CA THR A 220 9.20 32.24 2.95
C THR A 220 8.43 32.45 1.64
N THR A 221 9.05 33.08 0.64
CA THR A 221 8.50 33.27 -0.72
C THR A 221 8.68 32.05 -1.62
N LYS A 222 9.41 31.02 -1.17
CA LYS A 222 9.68 29.81 -1.95
C LYS A 222 9.06 28.61 -1.24
N LYS A 223 8.04 27.99 -1.85
CA LYS A 223 7.20 26.98 -1.19
C LYS A 223 7.53 25.57 -1.64
N ILE A 224 7.39 24.62 -0.73
CA ILE A 224 7.49 23.18 -0.99
C ILE A 224 6.33 22.46 -0.31
N SER A 225 5.67 21.56 -1.03
CA SER A 225 4.53 20.80 -0.50
C SER A 225 4.45 19.42 -1.14
N GLY A 226 4.05 18.40 -0.40
CA GLY A 226 4.12 17.04 -0.88
C GLY A 226 3.94 16.02 0.22
N ARG A 227 4.34 14.78 -0.06
CA ARG A 227 4.19 13.66 0.85
C ARG A 227 5.45 12.82 0.94
N LEU A 228 5.72 12.35 2.16
CA LEU A 228 6.73 11.34 2.43
C LEU A 228 6.08 9.95 2.33
N PHE A 229 6.70 9.03 1.60
CA PHE A 229 6.24 7.65 1.43
C PHE A 229 7.45 6.70 1.39
N GLN A 230 7.22 5.40 1.59
CA GLN A 230 8.26 4.39 1.53
C GLN A 230 8.04 3.48 0.31
N ARG A 231 9.13 3.07 -0.36
CA ARG A 231 9.13 2.10 -1.45
C ARG A 231 10.37 1.21 -1.33
N ASN A 232 10.22 -0.11 -1.36
CA ASN A 232 11.32 -1.08 -1.16
C ASN A 232 12.23 -0.76 0.06
N GLY A 233 11.65 -0.35 1.19
CA GLY A 233 12.40 -0.02 2.41
C GLY A 233 13.26 1.27 2.31
N THR A 234 13.06 2.08 1.27
CA THR A 234 13.69 3.40 1.09
C THR A 234 12.62 4.47 1.20
N TRP A 235 12.92 5.56 1.91
CA TRP A 235 11.99 6.68 2.05
C TRP A 235 12.15 7.66 0.89
N PHE A 236 11.02 8.17 0.41
CA PHE A 236 10.92 9.12 -0.68
C PHE A 236 10.00 10.27 -0.32
N TYR A 237 10.27 11.45 -0.85
CA TYR A 237 9.36 12.59 -0.85
C TYR A 237 9.02 12.98 -2.28
N GLU A 238 7.73 13.09 -2.58
CA GLU A 238 7.23 13.57 -3.88
C GLU A 238 6.27 14.73 -3.64
N GLY A 239 6.45 15.80 -4.42
CA GLY A 239 5.70 17.03 -4.20
C GLY A 239 5.88 18.06 -5.30
N THR A 240 5.59 19.31 -4.94
CA THR A 240 5.73 20.50 -5.77
C THR A 240 6.63 21.52 -5.10
N TRP A 241 7.27 22.35 -5.92
CA TRP A 241 7.97 23.56 -5.50
C TRP A 241 7.39 24.76 -6.24
N SER A 242 7.43 25.94 -5.63
CA SER A 242 7.02 27.19 -6.27
C SER A 242 7.73 28.43 -5.70
N GLU A 243 7.72 29.54 -6.45
CA GLU A 243 8.14 30.86 -5.98
C GLU A 243 7.00 31.89 -6.08
N ILE A 244 6.58 32.47 -4.96
CA ILE A 244 5.36 33.30 -4.79
C ILE A 244 5.41 34.65 -5.54
N ASN A 245 6.59 35.10 -5.99
CA ASN A 245 6.76 36.39 -6.67
C ASN A 245 7.36 36.28 -8.08
N ILE A 246 7.50 35.06 -8.61
CA ILE A 246 7.95 34.82 -9.98
C ILE A 246 6.82 34.09 -10.69
N VAL A 247 6.22 34.75 -11.69
CA VAL A 247 4.97 34.34 -12.36
C VAL A 247 5.00 32.92 -12.97
N LYS A 248 6.15 32.24 -13.01
CA LYS A 248 6.32 30.96 -13.72
C LYS A 248 7.27 29.92 -13.08
N SER A 249 7.79 30.14 -11.88
CA SER A 249 8.71 29.17 -11.27
C SER A 249 7.94 28.19 -10.40
N THR A 250 7.30 27.21 -11.03
CA THR A 250 6.61 26.10 -10.36
C THR A 250 7.02 24.78 -10.99
N GLY A 251 6.93 23.70 -10.21
CA GLY A 251 7.11 22.37 -10.76
C GLY A 251 7.11 21.28 -9.71
N LYS A 252 7.72 20.14 -10.05
CA LYS A 252 7.70 18.92 -9.22
C LYS A 252 9.04 18.70 -8.53
N VAL A 253 9.00 18.05 -7.37
CA VAL A 253 10.19 17.56 -6.67
C VAL A 253 10.06 16.07 -6.38
N PHE A 254 11.19 15.38 -6.44
CA PHE A 254 11.31 13.98 -6.03
C PHE A 254 12.62 13.78 -5.29
N PHE A 255 12.54 13.35 -4.02
CA PHE A 255 13.70 13.10 -3.17
C PHE A 255 13.71 11.65 -2.70
N GLU A 256 14.88 11.02 -2.76
CA GLU A 256 15.22 9.72 -2.16
C GLU A 256 16.06 9.99 -0.92
N PHE A 257 15.62 9.48 0.23
CA PHE A 257 16.35 9.60 1.49
C PHE A 257 17.41 8.50 1.59
N THR A 258 18.67 8.90 1.50
CA THR A 258 19.84 8.03 1.61
C THR A 258 20.22 7.74 3.06
N SER A 259 19.66 8.49 4.01
CA SER A 259 19.68 8.27 5.47
C SER A 259 18.45 8.94 6.10
N PRO A 260 18.11 8.70 7.39
CA PRO A 260 17.02 9.43 8.04
C PRO A 260 17.30 10.95 8.12
N THR A 261 18.55 11.34 7.86
CA THR A 261 19.07 12.71 7.94
C THR A 261 19.61 13.21 6.61
N GLU A 262 19.48 12.50 5.49
CA GLU A 262 20.02 12.89 4.20
C GLU A 262 19.08 12.51 3.06
N PHE A 263 18.99 13.37 2.04
CA PHE A 263 18.31 13.08 0.79
C PHE A 263 19.10 13.56 -0.42
N LYS A 264 18.85 12.89 -1.55
CA LYS A 264 19.23 13.30 -2.89
C LYS A 264 18.01 13.22 -3.80
N GLY A 265 17.94 14.02 -4.83
CA GLY A 265 16.81 13.99 -5.74
C GLY A 265 16.90 15.07 -6.79
N TYR A 266 15.75 15.42 -7.34
CA TYR A 266 15.66 16.41 -8.40
C TYR A 266 14.37 17.19 -8.35
N TRP A 267 14.36 18.31 -9.07
CA TRP A 267 13.17 19.07 -9.41
C TRP A 267 13.03 19.21 -10.92
N THR A 268 11.80 19.45 -11.38
CA THR A 268 11.49 19.81 -12.77
C THR A 268 10.65 21.07 -12.79
N GLU A 269 10.68 21.84 -13.87
CA GLU A 269 9.67 22.89 -14.13
C GLU A 269 8.39 22.27 -14.68
N ASP A 270 7.25 22.92 -14.44
CA ASP A 270 5.99 22.53 -15.05
C ASP A 270 6.09 22.58 -16.59
N GLY A 271 5.71 21.47 -17.24
CA GLY A 271 5.81 21.32 -18.69
C GLY A 271 7.21 20.97 -19.22
N SER A 272 8.21 20.84 -18.34
CA SER A 272 9.57 20.43 -18.70
C SER A 272 9.88 19.02 -18.22
N SER A 273 10.69 18.30 -18.99
CA SER A 273 11.33 17.04 -18.57
C SER A 273 12.75 17.25 -18.04
N ALA A 274 13.29 18.47 -18.12
CA ALA A 274 14.61 18.78 -17.61
C ALA A 274 14.63 18.70 -16.09
N GLN A 275 15.65 18.03 -15.55
CA GLN A 275 15.82 17.80 -14.12
C GLN A 275 16.98 18.63 -13.58
N GLY A 276 16.73 19.36 -12.49
CA GLY A 276 17.77 20.00 -11.69
C GLY A 276 18.03 19.17 -10.43
N ASN A 277 19.30 18.91 -10.11
CA ASN A 277 19.66 18.15 -8.90
C ASN A 277 19.31 18.94 -7.63
N TRP A 278 18.88 18.23 -6.60
CA TRP A 278 18.59 18.76 -5.26
C TRP A 278 19.05 17.78 -4.19
N THR A 279 19.92 18.23 -3.29
CA THR A 279 20.40 17.44 -2.16
C THR A 279 20.18 18.19 -0.86
N GLY A 280 20.04 17.48 0.25
CA GLY A 280 19.94 18.10 1.56
C GLY A 280 20.13 17.13 2.72
N SER A 281 20.28 17.70 3.90
CA SER A 281 20.50 16.97 5.15
C SER A 281 19.82 17.65 6.32
N GLY A 282 19.32 16.86 7.27
CA GLY A 282 18.68 17.31 8.50
C GLY A 282 19.57 17.09 9.71
N ASN A 283 19.59 18.04 10.66
CA ASN A 283 20.35 17.89 11.91
C ASN A 283 19.52 17.21 13.01
N CYS A 284 18.80 16.16 12.62
CA CYS A 284 18.02 15.34 13.53
C CYS A 284 18.96 14.33 14.20
N LEU A 285 19.51 14.66 15.38
CA LEU A 285 20.10 13.64 16.24
C LEU A 285 19.01 12.60 16.54
N LEU A 286 19.19 11.39 16.05
CA LEU A 286 18.36 10.24 16.40
C LEU A 286 18.40 10.12 17.93
N GLN A 287 17.30 10.42 18.61
CA GLN A 287 17.14 10.02 20.00
C GLN A 287 17.05 8.49 20.01
N ILE A 288 18.21 7.85 20.12
CA ILE A 288 18.32 6.42 20.39
C ILE A 288 17.62 6.22 21.74
N LYS A 289 16.37 5.75 21.71
CA LYS A 289 15.73 5.22 22.90
C LYS A 289 16.44 3.92 23.24
N HIS A 290 17.27 3.96 24.27
CA HIS A 290 17.80 2.78 24.97
C HIS A 290 16.67 1.98 25.62
#